data_AF-L7CNG5-F1
#
_entry.id   AF-L7CNG5-F1
#
_cell.length_a   1.000
_cell.length_b   1.000
_cell.length_c   1.000
_cell.angle_alpha   90.00
_cell.angle_beta   90.00
_cell.angle_gamma   90.00
#
_symmetry.space_group_name_H-M   'P 1'
#
loop_
_entity.id
_entity.type
_entity.pdbx_description
1 polymer ?
#
loop_
_entity_poly.entity_id
_entity_poly.type
_entity_poly.pdbx_seq_one_letter_code
_entity_poly.pdbx_strand_id
1 'polypeptide(L)'
;MPAGGAAPTGQLSGGGQLPREAGQEHRVYNISPYTGYLTKHDRPHQAIVDWIVRETGTDVWHTEPFGFMSADRDELKVYHTNEMHQVIGGIVERFVAGDKEPQVMNLRLMTVGNPNWRSNAHMLMQHVNVQSPGLQAWLLTKENAALVMNMLRSRTDVREVQAVDLITNNGQTEKLASTRGRNYVLNVKPSPANWPPYEPETGEIQEGFQIEVSPLLSVDGRTLDCVINANIDQVDKFVPVELDLPLPNNQVHRTKIEVPQLVSWRLHERFRWPSDMVLLLSCGVVASPERPQSSLPLFNLSSITGTTAGRADALMFVEFRGRASDNLTTTPLVPQIGSRVSAPNRGRY
;
A
#
# COMPACT_ATOMS: atom_id res chain seq x y z
N MET A 1 -12.64 -6.17 -54.23
CA MET A 1 -13.47 -5.34 -53.33
C MET A 1 -12.62 -4.99 -52.11
N PRO A 2 -12.08 -3.77 -51.96
CA PRO A 2 -11.45 -3.40 -50.70
C PRO A 2 -12.54 -2.93 -49.72
N ALA A 3 -12.48 -3.44 -48.49
CA ALA A 3 -13.37 -3.08 -47.41
C ALA A 3 -13.17 -1.60 -47.04
N GLY A 4 -14.22 -0.79 -47.16
CA GLY A 4 -14.22 0.59 -46.71
C GLY A 4 -14.11 0.63 -45.19
N GLY A 5 -13.01 1.20 -44.68
CA GLY A 5 -12.84 1.47 -43.26
C GLY A 5 -13.95 2.40 -42.78
N ALA A 6 -14.66 1.99 -41.73
CA ALA A 6 -15.67 2.83 -41.10
C ALA A 6 -15.03 4.14 -40.62
N ALA A 7 -15.61 5.26 -41.04
CA ALA A 7 -15.20 6.58 -40.57
C ALA A 7 -15.41 6.66 -39.03
N PRO A 8 -14.51 7.34 -38.30
CA PRO A 8 -14.68 7.51 -36.86
C PRO A 8 -16.02 8.20 -36.56
N THR A 9 -16.78 7.64 -35.63
CA THR A 9 -18.13 8.10 -35.25
C THR A 9 -18.14 9.38 -34.41
N GLY A 10 -16.96 9.93 -34.10
CA GLY A 10 -16.83 11.16 -33.32
C GLY A 10 -17.15 12.40 -34.18
N GLN A 11 -18.03 13.26 -33.67
CA GLN A 11 -18.28 14.57 -34.26
C GLN A 11 -17.23 15.57 -33.75
N LEU A 12 -16.49 16.19 -34.66
CA LEU A 12 -15.65 17.34 -34.35
C LEU A 12 -16.57 18.49 -33.93
N SER A 13 -16.55 18.86 -32.65
CA SER A 13 -17.17 20.10 -32.22
C SER A 13 -16.37 21.28 -32.80
N GLY A 14 -17.05 22.36 -33.17
CA GLY A 14 -16.46 23.50 -33.88
C GLY A 14 -15.47 24.36 -33.06
N GLY A 15 -14.81 23.80 -32.04
CA GLY A 15 -13.88 24.52 -31.18
C GLY A 15 -14.53 25.59 -30.30
N GLY A 16 -15.82 25.41 -29.97
CA GLY A 16 -16.62 26.37 -29.21
C GLY A 16 -16.21 26.51 -27.73
N GLN A 17 -16.79 27.52 -27.08
CA GLN A 17 -16.62 27.75 -25.64
C GLN A 17 -17.13 26.55 -24.85
N LEU A 18 -16.39 26.14 -23.81
CA LEU A 18 -16.77 25.01 -22.96
C LEU A 18 -18.15 25.22 -22.32
N PRO A 19 -18.93 24.15 -22.08
CA PRO A 19 -20.25 24.25 -21.45
C PRO A 19 -20.18 24.91 -20.07
N ARG A 20 -21.02 25.91 -19.81
CA ARG A 20 -21.08 26.69 -18.54
C ARG A 20 -22.42 26.61 -17.82
N GLU A 21 -23.22 25.59 -18.13
CA GLU A 21 -24.60 25.46 -17.67
C GLU A 21 -24.73 25.37 -16.13
N ALA A 22 -23.69 24.87 -15.45
CA ALA A 22 -23.61 24.79 -14.00
C ALA A 22 -22.72 25.86 -13.37
N GLY A 23 -22.40 26.94 -14.11
CA GLY A 23 -21.49 27.99 -13.63
C GLY A 23 -20.02 27.55 -13.59
N GLN A 24 -19.63 26.59 -14.42
CA GLN A 24 -18.24 26.16 -14.49
C GLN A 24 -17.32 27.27 -14.99
N GLU A 25 -16.12 27.33 -14.43
CA GLU A 25 -15.08 28.27 -14.79
C GLU A 25 -13.74 27.55 -14.97
N HIS A 26 -12.85 28.15 -15.76
CA HIS A 26 -11.49 27.64 -15.94
C HIS A 26 -10.56 28.40 -15.00
N ARG A 27 -9.95 27.71 -14.05
CA ARG A 27 -8.91 28.28 -13.18
C ARG A 27 -7.58 27.56 -13.40
N VAL A 28 -6.52 28.35 -13.36
CA VAL A 28 -5.13 27.89 -13.44
C VAL A 28 -4.46 28.18 -12.11
N TYR A 29 -3.95 27.15 -11.45
CA TYR A 29 -3.23 27.24 -10.19
C TYR A 29 -1.74 27.08 -10.46
N ASN A 30 -0.93 28.01 -9.95
CA ASN A 30 0.53 27.89 -10.00
C ASN A 30 1.01 26.88 -8.94
N ILE A 31 1.54 25.74 -9.38
CA ILE A 31 2.07 24.68 -8.52
C ILE A 31 3.60 24.56 -8.60
N SER A 32 4.25 25.39 -9.41
CA SER A 32 5.72 25.47 -9.50
C SER A 32 6.44 25.66 -8.16
N PRO A 33 5.88 26.36 -7.13
CA PRO A 33 6.58 26.49 -5.84
C PRO A 33 6.69 25.17 -5.07
N TYR A 34 5.85 24.18 -5.40
CA TYR A 34 5.87 22.82 -4.86
C TYR A 34 6.77 21.89 -5.69
N THR A 35 6.50 21.82 -6.99
CA THR A 35 7.21 20.89 -7.88
C THR A 35 8.67 21.28 -8.12
N GLY A 36 8.99 22.58 -8.03
CA GLY A 36 10.30 23.14 -8.35
C GLY A 36 11.43 22.62 -7.47
N TYR A 37 11.16 22.30 -6.21
CA TYR A 37 12.17 21.71 -5.31
C TYR A 37 12.22 20.17 -5.39
N LEU A 38 11.19 19.52 -5.92
CA LEU A 38 11.10 18.07 -6.09
C LEU A 38 11.76 17.60 -7.40
N THR A 39 12.99 18.06 -7.64
CA THR A 39 13.71 17.83 -8.91
C THR A 39 13.98 16.35 -9.21
N LYS A 40 14.16 15.53 -8.17
CA LYS A 40 14.43 14.09 -8.26
C LYS A 40 13.16 13.23 -8.39
N HIS A 41 11.98 13.81 -8.19
CA HIS A 41 10.72 13.09 -8.31
C HIS A 41 10.23 13.13 -9.75
N ASP A 42 9.83 11.97 -10.27
CA ASP A 42 9.14 11.90 -11.54
C ASP A 42 7.69 12.35 -11.35
N ARG A 43 7.23 13.28 -12.20
CA ARG A 43 5.86 13.85 -12.17
C ARG A 43 5.34 14.21 -10.76
N PRO A 44 6.00 15.10 -10.00
CA PRO A 44 5.58 15.43 -8.63
C PRO A 44 4.18 16.04 -8.55
N HIS A 45 3.70 16.68 -9.62
CA HIS A 45 2.35 17.22 -9.73
C HIS A 45 1.24 16.16 -9.65
N GLN A 46 1.54 14.89 -9.93
CA GLN A 46 0.56 13.81 -9.86
C GLN A 46 0.02 13.65 -8.43
N ALA A 47 0.85 13.90 -7.41
CA ALA A 47 0.40 13.90 -6.01
C ALA A 47 -0.76 14.88 -5.78
N ILE A 48 -0.71 16.07 -6.37
CA ILE A 48 -1.78 17.07 -6.24
C ILE A 48 -3.08 16.54 -6.85
N VAL A 49 -2.99 15.99 -8.06
CA VAL A 49 -4.13 15.37 -8.77
C VAL A 49 -4.73 14.23 -7.95
N ASP A 50 -3.90 13.32 -7.45
CA ASP A 50 -4.35 12.17 -6.67
C ASP A 50 -5.06 12.62 -5.39
N TRP A 51 -4.54 13.63 -4.69
CA TRP A 51 -5.16 14.18 -3.49
C TRP A 51 -6.47 14.91 -3.78
N ILE A 52 -6.58 15.61 -4.91
CA ILE A 52 -7.84 16.20 -5.36
C ILE A 52 -8.87 15.10 -5.60
N VAL A 53 -8.54 14.08 -6.41
CA VAL A 53 -9.46 12.98 -6.72
C VAL A 53 -9.88 12.22 -5.46
N ARG A 54 -8.98 12.06 -4.47
CA ARG A 54 -9.30 11.43 -3.18
C ARG A 54 -10.26 12.25 -2.33
N GLU A 55 -10.18 13.58 -2.37
CA GLU A 55 -11.09 14.46 -1.61
C GLU A 55 -12.44 14.61 -2.32
N THR A 56 -12.42 14.78 -3.64
CA THR A 56 -13.62 15.11 -4.43
C THR A 56 -14.37 13.88 -4.93
N GLY A 57 -13.74 12.71 -4.90
CA GLY A 57 -14.18 11.51 -5.60
C GLY A 57 -13.82 11.55 -7.09
N THR A 58 -13.88 10.37 -7.72
CA THR A 58 -13.63 10.21 -9.16
C THR A 58 -14.87 10.56 -10.00
N ASP A 59 -16.07 10.31 -9.47
CA ASP A 59 -17.32 10.46 -10.22
C ASP A 59 -17.55 11.90 -10.73
N VAL A 60 -17.23 12.90 -9.91
CA VAL A 60 -17.40 14.32 -10.26
C VAL A 60 -16.60 14.75 -11.50
N TRP A 61 -15.58 13.99 -11.88
CA TRP A 61 -14.75 14.25 -13.07
C TRP A 61 -15.25 13.52 -14.33
N HIS A 62 -16.23 12.63 -14.18
CA HIS A 62 -16.75 11.78 -15.26
C HIS A 62 -18.27 11.89 -15.43
N THR A 63 -18.96 12.62 -14.56
CA THR A 63 -20.40 12.88 -14.62
C THR A 63 -20.70 14.35 -14.90
N GLU A 64 -21.98 14.68 -14.99
CA GLU A 64 -22.43 16.07 -15.01
C GLU A 64 -22.27 16.71 -13.60
N PRO A 65 -21.87 17.99 -13.52
CA PRO A 65 -21.55 18.89 -14.62
C PRO A 65 -20.18 18.59 -15.26
N PHE A 66 -20.04 18.81 -16.58
CA PHE A 66 -18.76 18.59 -17.28
C PHE A 66 -17.63 19.34 -16.58
N GLY A 67 -16.58 18.60 -16.24
CA GLY A 67 -15.35 19.11 -15.66
C GLY A 67 -14.12 18.39 -16.20
N PHE A 68 -12.97 19.04 -16.10
CA PHE A 68 -11.69 18.39 -16.36
C PHE A 68 -10.61 18.96 -15.47
N MET A 69 -9.56 18.16 -15.28
CA MET A 69 -8.36 18.56 -14.58
C MET A 69 -7.14 18.04 -15.35
N SER A 70 -6.14 18.90 -15.49
CA SER A 70 -4.85 18.55 -16.08
C SER A 70 -3.75 19.26 -15.32
N ALA A 71 -2.67 18.56 -15.02
CA ALA A 71 -1.52 19.13 -14.34
C ALA A 71 -0.24 18.87 -15.13
N ASP A 72 0.66 19.84 -15.14
CA ASP A 72 2.05 19.67 -15.52
C ASP A 72 2.95 20.07 -14.35
N ARG A 73 4.25 20.31 -14.58
CA ARG A 73 5.13 20.70 -13.48
C ARG A 73 4.85 22.10 -12.96
N ASP A 74 4.31 23.02 -13.75
CA ASP A 74 4.19 24.43 -13.37
C ASP A 74 2.76 24.79 -12.99
N GLU A 75 1.78 24.20 -13.67
CA GLU A 75 0.38 24.58 -13.57
C GLU A 75 -0.56 23.39 -13.37
N LEU A 76 -1.59 23.61 -12.55
CA LEU A 76 -2.78 22.79 -12.48
C LEU A 76 -3.94 23.57 -13.13
N LYS A 77 -4.51 23.02 -14.20
CA LYS A 77 -5.64 23.58 -14.96
C LYS A 77 -6.89 22.80 -14.60
N VAL A 78 -7.90 23.50 -14.10
CA VAL A 78 -9.17 22.89 -13.68
C VAL A 78 -10.33 23.65 -14.30
N TYR A 79 -11.27 22.91 -14.86
CA TYR A 79 -12.57 23.40 -15.25
C TYR A 79 -13.65 22.75 -14.39
N HIS A 80 -14.27 23.52 -13.49
CA HIS A 80 -15.35 23.04 -12.64
C HIS A 80 -16.16 24.22 -12.06
N THR A 81 -17.21 23.92 -11.29
CA THR A 81 -17.96 24.90 -10.49
C THR A 81 -17.10 25.58 -9.42
N ASN A 82 -17.52 26.76 -8.95
CA ASN A 82 -16.81 27.53 -7.93
C ASN A 82 -16.67 26.78 -6.59
N GLU A 83 -17.67 25.99 -6.19
CA GLU A 83 -17.64 25.18 -4.96
C GLU A 83 -16.51 24.15 -5.01
N MET A 84 -16.34 23.49 -6.16
CA MET A 84 -15.24 22.55 -6.36
C MET A 84 -13.88 23.25 -6.34
N HIS A 85 -13.81 24.46 -6.92
CA HIS A 85 -12.59 25.26 -6.86
C HIS A 85 -12.18 25.68 -5.44
N GLN A 86 -13.13 25.83 -4.52
CA GLN A 86 -12.82 26.10 -3.10
C GLN A 86 -12.15 24.89 -2.45
N VAL A 87 -12.67 23.68 -2.70
CA VAL A 87 -12.08 22.42 -2.20
C VAL A 87 -10.67 22.23 -2.78
N ILE A 88 -10.54 22.36 -4.10
CA ILE A 88 -9.25 22.23 -4.80
C ILE A 88 -8.25 23.28 -4.31
N GLY A 89 -8.69 24.52 -4.12
CA GLY A 89 -7.85 25.60 -3.59
C GLY A 89 -7.24 25.24 -2.25
N GLY A 90 -8.03 24.71 -1.32
CA GLY A 90 -7.54 24.28 0.00
C GLY A 90 -6.54 23.12 -0.07
N ILE A 91 -6.69 22.20 -1.04
CA ILE A 91 -5.71 21.13 -1.25
C ILE A 91 -4.42 21.70 -1.82
N VAL A 92 -4.50 22.45 -2.92
CA VAL A 92 -3.33 23.07 -3.59
C VAL A 92 -2.55 23.94 -2.62
N GLU A 93 -3.23 24.69 -1.74
CA GLU A 93 -2.57 25.52 -0.73
C GLU A 93 -1.67 24.70 0.21
N ARG A 94 -2.08 23.49 0.62
CA ARG A 94 -1.25 22.59 1.45
C ARG A 94 0.03 22.13 0.76
N PHE A 95 0.03 22.07 -0.57
CA PHE A 95 1.22 21.75 -1.36
C PHE A 95 2.12 22.96 -1.58
N VAL A 96 1.53 24.10 -1.92
CA VAL A 96 2.26 25.30 -2.38
C VAL A 96 2.72 26.18 -1.21
N ALA A 97 1.84 26.37 -0.21
CA ALA A 97 2.10 27.18 0.98
C ALA A 97 2.48 26.34 2.21
N GLY A 98 2.34 25.01 2.13
CA GLY A 98 2.77 24.10 3.18
C GLY A 98 4.30 24.01 3.32
N ASP A 99 4.71 23.19 4.28
CA ASP A 99 6.12 22.97 4.56
C ASP A 99 6.85 22.35 3.36
N LYS A 100 8.02 22.90 3.05
CA LYS A 100 8.88 22.45 1.95
C LYS A 100 10.00 21.54 2.45
N GLU A 101 10.23 21.51 3.75
CA GLU A 101 11.21 20.61 4.32
C GLU A 101 10.67 19.17 4.31
N PRO A 102 11.50 18.18 3.92
CA PRO A 102 11.13 16.79 4.06
C PRO A 102 10.75 16.46 5.51
N GLN A 103 9.72 15.65 5.65
CA GLN A 103 9.12 15.26 6.92
C GLN A 103 9.52 13.83 7.27
N VAL A 104 9.71 13.55 8.55
CA VAL A 104 10.02 12.20 9.03
C VAL A 104 8.77 11.54 9.57
N MET A 105 8.38 10.44 8.92
CA MET A 105 7.30 9.55 9.33
C MET A 105 7.91 8.27 9.89
N ASN A 106 7.75 8.00 11.18
CA ASN A 106 8.13 6.72 11.75
C ASN A 106 7.01 5.71 11.53
N LEU A 107 7.35 4.61 10.87
CA LEU A 107 6.47 3.47 10.67
C LEU A 107 7.04 2.28 11.44
N ARG A 108 6.23 1.70 12.33
CA ARG A 108 6.58 0.48 13.06
C ARG A 108 5.52 -0.58 12.91
N LEU A 109 5.91 -1.72 12.34
CA LEU A 109 5.09 -2.90 12.13
C LEU A 109 5.45 -3.98 13.15
N MET A 110 4.44 -4.51 13.81
CA MET A 110 4.58 -5.56 14.81
C MET A 110 3.55 -6.65 14.59
N THR A 111 3.86 -7.86 15.04
CA THR A 111 2.89 -8.95 15.13
C THR A 111 2.75 -9.38 16.58
N VAL A 112 1.52 -9.63 17.01
CA VAL A 112 1.18 -10.06 18.37
C VAL A 112 0.41 -11.37 18.30
N GLY A 113 0.91 -12.41 18.97
CA GLY A 113 0.27 -13.73 18.96
C GLY A 113 -1.18 -13.69 19.48
N ASN A 114 -1.39 -13.09 20.66
CA ASN A 114 -2.70 -12.97 21.28
C ASN A 114 -3.22 -11.50 21.26
N PRO A 115 -4.41 -11.22 20.67
CA PRO A 115 -4.97 -9.88 20.58
C PRO A 115 -5.40 -9.24 21.91
N ASN A 116 -5.26 -9.95 23.04
CA ASN A 116 -5.61 -9.45 24.37
C ASN A 116 -4.77 -8.24 24.85
N TRP A 117 -3.74 -7.81 24.12
CA TRP A 117 -3.00 -6.57 24.44
C TRP A 117 -3.95 -5.36 24.55
N ARG A 118 -5.07 -5.39 23.81
CA ARG A 118 -6.11 -4.35 23.85
C ARG A 118 -6.72 -4.16 25.23
N SER A 119 -6.89 -5.20 26.04
CA SER A 119 -7.54 -5.06 27.35
C SER A 119 -6.77 -4.12 28.26
N ASN A 120 -5.44 -4.22 28.21
CA ASN A 120 -4.54 -3.43 29.06
C ASN A 120 -4.27 -2.05 28.45
N ALA A 121 -4.29 -1.93 27.11
CA ALA A 121 -4.12 -0.66 26.42
C ALA A 121 -5.39 0.17 26.28
N HIS A 122 -6.58 -0.38 26.57
CA HIS A 122 -7.87 0.21 26.19
C HIS A 122 -8.03 1.66 26.66
N MET A 123 -7.66 1.96 27.91
CA MET A 123 -7.79 3.29 28.50
C MET A 123 -6.77 4.31 27.97
N LEU A 124 -5.75 3.87 27.23
CA LEU A 124 -4.69 4.72 26.67
C LEU A 124 -4.98 5.13 25.21
N MET A 125 -6.05 4.59 24.62
CA MET A 125 -6.35 4.63 23.19
C MET A 125 -7.70 5.30 22.92
N GLN A 126 -7.73 6.23 21.97
CA GLN A 126 -8.97 6.87 21.51
C GLN A 126 -9.40 6.27 20.18
N HIS A 127 -10.59 5.68 20.10
CA HIS A 127 -11.05 4.99 18.90
C HIS A 127 -11.24 5.94 17.71
N VAL A 128 -10.81 5.51 16.52
CA VAL A 128 -11.03 6.18 15.24
C VAL A 128 -11.96 5.32 14.40
N ASN A 129 -12.99 5.94 13.83
CA ASN A 129 -13.90 5.25 12.93
C ASN A 129 -13.18 4.85 11.64
N VAL A 130 -13.40 3.61 11.21
CA VAL A 130 -12.81 3.06 10.00
C VAL A 130 -13.87 2.46 9.09
N GLN A 131 -13.60 2.48 7.79
CA GLN A 131 -14.47 1.92 6.77
C GLN A 131 -14.04 0.51 6.37
N SER A 132 -12.74 0.18 6.51
CA SER A 132 -12.21 -1.12 6.13
C SER A 132 -12.66 -2.23 7.09
N PRO A 133 -13.30 -3.31 6.61
CA PRO A 133 -13.72 -4.42 7.47
C PRO A 133 -12.53 -5.10 8.16
N GLY A 134 -12.65 -5.38 9.46
CA GLY A 134 -11.62 -6.07 10.24
C GLY A 134 -10.43 -5.20 10.66
N LEU A 135 -10.39 -3.93 10.24
CA LEU A 135 -9.47 -2.94 10.75
C LEU A 135 -10.02 -2.34 12.06
N GLN A 136 -9.12 -2.01 12.98
CA GLN A 136 -9.40 -1.11 14.09
C GLN A 136 -8.31 -0.05 14.16
N ALA A 137 -8.67 1.18 14.49
CA ALA A 137 -7.74 2.29 14.57
C ALA A 137 -7.92 3.07 15.88
N TRP A 138 -6.82 3.56 16.42
CA TRP A 138 -6.82 4.40 17.60
C TRP A 138 -5.79 5.53 17.49
N LEU A 139 -6.07 6.64 18.17
CA LEU A 139 -5.12 7.71 18.43
C LEU A 139 -4.58 7.58 19.85
N LEU A 140 -3.28 7.81 19.99
CA LEU A 140 -2.57 7.86 21.25
C LEU A 140 -1.74 9.12 21.31
N THR A 141 -1.57 9.70 22.49
CA THR A 141 -0.48 10.67 22.70
C THR A 141 0.87 9.93 22.58
N LYS A 142 1.96 10.67 22.34
CA LYS A 142 3.30 10.06 22.24
C LYS A 142 3.71 9.29 23.50
N GLU A 143 3.31 9.79 24.67
CA GLU A 143 3.54 9.13 25.96
C GLU A 143 2.75 7.82 26.07
N ASN A 144 1.45 7.86 25.75
CA ASN A 144 0.61 6.67 25.77
C ASN A 144 1.09 5.62 24.75
N ALA A 145 1.52 6.05 23.58
CA ALA A 145 2.13 5.17 22.58
C ALA A 145 3.40 4.50 23.13
N ALA A 146 4.26 5.24 23.84
CA ALA A 146 5.45 4.66 24.47
C ALA A 146 5.08 3.64 25.56
N LEU A 147 4.05 3.89 26.37
CA LEU A 147 3.55 2.95 27.37
C LEU A 147 3.02 1.65 26.72
N VAL A 148 2.19 1.78 25.68
CA VAL A 148 1.66 0.63 24.93
C VAL A 148 2.81 -0.16 24.29
N MET A 149 3.79 0.53 23.70
CA MET A 149 4.97 -0.09 23.12
C MET A 149 5.80 -0.87 24.15
N ASN A 150 6.04 -0.30 25.33
CA ASN A 150 6.76 -0.99 26.41
C ASN A 150 5.99 -2.22 26.91
N MET A 151 4.67 -2.11 27.02
CA MET A 151 3.80 -3.24 27.35
C MET A 151 3.84 -4.34 26.28
N LEU A 152 3.91 -3.99 25.00
CA LEU A 152 4.03 -4.97 23.92
C LEU A 152 5.42 -5.64 23.93
N ARG A 153 6.49 -4.88 24.11
CA ARG A 153 7.86 -5.43 24.14
C ARG A 153 8.12 -6.38 25.32
N SER A 154 7.40 -6.23 26.43
CA SER A 154 7.54 -7.13 27.58
C SER A 154 6.90 -8.51 27.36
N ARG A 155 6.11 -8.68 26.29
CA ARG A 155 5.46 -9.94 25.94
C ARG A 155 6.35 -10.81 25.06
N THR A 156 6.30 -12.12 25.30
CA THR A 156 7.09 -13.12 24.55
C THR A 156 6.48 -13.47 23.18
N ASP A 157 5.20 -13.17 22.98
CA ASP A 157 4.46 -13.45 21.75
C ASP A 157 4.41 -12.25 20.77
N VAL A 158 5.19 -11.21 21.06
CA VAL A 158 5.32 -10.01 20.23
C VAL A 158 6.61 -10.06 19.42
N ARG A 159 6.53 -9.72 18.14
CA ARG A 159 7.68 -9.56 17.24
C ARG A 159 7.58 -8.24 16.49
N GLU A 160 8.66 -7.47 16.50
CA GLU A 160 8.80 -6.30 15.65
C GLU A 160 9.29 -6.78 14.28
N VAL A 161 8.43 -6.62 13.27
CA VAL A 161 8.73 -7.04 11.90
C VAL A 161 9.57 -5.97 11.22
N GLN A 162 9.20 -4.70 11.44
CA GLN A 162 9.91 -3.57 10.84
C GLN A 162 9.74 -2.30 11.66
N ALA A 163 10.80 -1.47 11.69
CA ALA A 163 10.75 -0.09 12.17
C ALA A 163 11.62 0.77 11.25
N VAL A 164 11.00 1.73 10.57
CA VAL A 164 11.67 2.57 9.56
C VAL A 164 11.22 4.02 9.72
N ASP A 165 12.18 4.93 9.60
CA ASP A 165 11.93 6.35 9.41
C ASP A 165 11.87 6.66 7.91
N LEU A 166 10.69 7.07 7.44
CA LEU A 166 10.44 7.45 6.07
C LEU A 166 10.61 8.96 5.94
N ILE A 167 11.53 9.39 5.07
CA ILE A 167 11.67 10.79 4.69
C ILE A 167 10.68 11.05 3.55
N THR A 168 9.64 11.81 3.85
CA THR A 168 8.49 12.05 2.97
C THR A 168 8.40 13.52 2.59
N ASN A 169 7.80 13.82 1.45
CA ASN A 169 7.39 15.19 1.10
C ASN A 169 5.87 15.24 1.04
N ASN A 170 5.28 16.42 1.28
CA ASN A 170 3.82 16.58 1.29
C ASN A 170 3.17 15.96 0.04
N GLY A 171 2.24 15.05 0.27
CA GLY A 171 1.45 14.30 -0.68
C GLY A 171 2.19 13.26 -1.53
N GLN A 172 3.53 13.17 -1.44
CA GLN A 172 4.29 12.16 -2.15
C GLN A 172 4.12 10.79 -1.50
N THR A 173 4.10 9.74 -2.32
CA THR A 173 3.90 8.37 -1.86
C THR A 173 5.24 7.67 -1.68
N GLU A 174 5.52 7.22 -0.47
CA GLU A 174 6.66 6.34 -0.18
C GLU A 174 6.20 4.89 -0.13
N LYS A 175 7.01 3.99 -0.70
CA LYS A 175 6.69 2.57 -0.80
C LYS A 175 7.68 1.74 0.02
N LEU A 176 7.12 0.80 0.77
CA LEU A 176 7.86 -0.17 1.57
C LEU A 176 7.38 -1.57 1.20
N ALA A 177 8.29 -2.45 0.81
CA ALA A 177 7.92 -3.82 0.49
C ALA A 177 8.97 -4.79 1.02
N SER A 178 8.50 -5.91 1.55
CA SER A 178 9.32 -7.07 1.89
C SER A 178 8.58 -8.28 1.35
N THR A 179 9.11 -8.85 0.27
CA THR A 179 8.54 -10.02 -0.38
C THR A 179 9.58 -11.11 -0.55
N ARG A 180 9.12 -12.35 -0.54
CA ARG A 180 9.92 -13.55 -0.71
C ARG A 180 9.23 -14.49 -1.68
N GLY A 181 9.99 -14.94 -2.67
CA GLY A 181 9.57 -15.98 -3.60
C GLY A 181 9.45 -17.35 -2.95
N ARG A 182 8.33 -18.03 -3.21
CA ARG A 182 8.09 -19.42 -2.84
C ARG A 182 7.77 -20.24 -4.08
N ASN A 183 8.66 -21.17 -4.39
CA ASN A 183 8.54 -22.05 -5.55
C ASN A 183 7.62 -23.24 -5.26
N TYR A 184 6.90 -23.71 -6.29
CA TYR A 184 6.04 -24.88 -6.24
C TYR A 184 5.99 -25.58 -7.61
N VAL A 185 5.54 -26.83 -7.63
CA VAL A 185 5.32 -27.56 -8.88
C VAL A 185 3.99 -27.11 -9.48
N LEU A 186 4.06 -26.18 -10.43
CA LEU A 186 2.88 -25.64 -11.10
C LEU A 186 2.23 -26.68 -12.01
N ASN A 187 3.05 -27.38 -12.78
CA ASN A 187 2.59 -28.32 -13.78
C ASN A 187 3.67 -29.37 -14.08
N VAL A 188 3.36 -30.30 -14.96
CA VAL A 188 4.28 -31.32 -15.45
C VAL A 188 4.16 -31.40 -16.97
N LYS A 189 5.30 -31.40 -17.67
CA LYS A 189 5.36 -31.48 -19.14
C LYS A 189 6.15 -32.70 -19.60
N PRO A 190 5.86 -33.27 -20.79
CA PRO A 190 6.66 -34.36 -21.35
C PRO A 190 8.12 -33.93 -21.52
N SER A 191 9.06 -34.77 -21.07
CA SER A 191 10.48 -34.44 -21.20
C SER A 191 11.00 -34.75 -22.61
N PRO A 192 11.77 -33.86 -23.24
CA PRO A 192 12.40 -34.12 -24.52
C PRO A 192 13.56 -35.14 -24.44
N ALA A 193 14.05 -35.46 -23.24
CA ALA A 193 15.14 -36.40 -23.02
C ALA A 193 14.68 -37.87 -22.91
N ASN A 194 13.39 -38.15 -23.11
CA ASN A 194 12.70 -39.44 -22.94
C ASN A 194 12.75 -40.06 -21.52
N TRP A 195 13.72 -39.70 -20.68
CA TRP A 195 13.85 -40.14 -19.30
C TRP A 195 14.40 -39.03 -18.39
N PRO A 196 13.71 -38.64 -17.31
CA PRO A 196 12.37 -39.07 -16.89
C PRO A 196 11.30 -38.72 -17.96
N PRO A 197 10.19 -39.48 -18.06
CA PRO A 197 9.19 -39.29 -19.12
C PRO A 197 8.47 -37.94 -19.02
N TYR A 198 8.45 -37.37 -17.82
CA TYR A 198 7.84 -36.10 -17.50
C TYR A 198 8.78 -35.28 -16.63
N GLU A 199 8.83 -33.97 -16.86
CA GLU A 199 9.62 -33.01 -16.09
C GLU A 199 8.70 -31.98 -15.42
N PRO A 200 8.98 -31.60 -14.15
CA PRO A 200 8.19 -30.61 -13.45
C PRO A 200 8.41 -29.22 -14.05
N GLU A 201 7.33 -28.48 -14.19
CA GLU A 201 7.32 -27.05 -14.47
C GLU A 201 7.12 -26.30 -13.14
N THR A 202 8.09 -25.46 -12.79
CA THR A 202 8.08 -24.72 -11.52
C THR A 202 7.42 -23.35 -11.68
N GLY A 203 6.47 -23.04 -10.79
CA GLY A 203 5.93 -21.69 -10.59
C GLY A 203 6.52 -21.04 -9.35
N GLU A 204 6.37 -19.71 -9.23
CA GLU A 204 6.80 -18.92 -8.08
C GLU A 204 5.67 -17.98 -7.63
N ILE A 205 5.42 -17.91 -6.32
CA ILE A 205 4.53 -16.93 -5.70
C ILE A 205 5.33 -16.01 -4.79
N GLN A 206 5.08 -14.71 -4.86
CA GLN A 206 5.64 -13.73 -3.95
C GLN A 206 4.77 -13.65 -2.68
N GLU A 207 5.34 -13.98 -1.53
CA GLU A 207 4.74 -13.81 -0.21
C GLU A 207 5.34 -12.60 0.50
N GLY A 208 4.57 -11.89 1.31
CA GLY A 208 5.06 -10.79 2.14
C GLY A 208 4.08 -9.63 2.19
N PHE A 209 4.62 -8.41 2.32
CA PHE A 209 3.81 -7.20 2.38
C PHE A 209 4.34 -6.09 1.47
N GLN A 210 3.41 -5.25 1.04
CA GLN A 210 3.66 -3.97 0.39
C GLN A 210 2.81 -2.91 1.07
N ILE A 211 3.44 -1.84 1.54
CA ILE A 211 2.81 -0.71 2.20
C ILE A 211 3.19 0.54 1.41
N GLU A 212 2.21 1.39 1.14
CA GLU A 212 2.39 2.70 0.54
C GLU A 212 1.79 3.74 1.49
N VAL A 213 2.58 4.78 1.77
CA VAL A 213 2.21 5.84 2.72
C VAL A 213 2.34 7.16 1.99
N SER A 214 1.26 7.93 1.96
CA SER A 214 1.21 9.26 1.37
C SER A 214 0.72 10.24 2.42
N PRO A 215 1.62 10.91 3.18
CA PRO A 215 1.27 11.93 4.15
C PRO A 215 1.06 13.29 3.47
N LEU A 216 0.12 14.09 3.94
CA LEU A 216 -0.11 15.47 3.57
C LEU A 216 -0.39 16.27 4.84
N LEU A 217 0.50 17.19 5.19
CA LEU A 217 0.33 18.05 6.35
C LEU A 217 -0.64 19.21 6.03
N SER A 218 -1.32 19.74 7.03
CA SER A 218 -1.99 21.03 6.94
C SER A 218 -0.98 22.17 6.84
N VAL A 219 -1.40 23.34 6.33
CA VAL A 219 -0.53 24.52 6.19
C VAL A 219 0.05 24.96 7.54
N ASP A 220 -0.75 24.84 8.61
CA ASP A 220 -0.34 25.18 9.98
C ASP A 220 0.48 24.09 10.70
N GLY A 221 0.69 22.93 10.05
CA GLY A 221 1.47 21.83 10.61
C GLY A 221 0.77 21.01 11.71
N ARG A 222 -0.47 21.35 12.09
CA ARG A 222 -1.14 20.75 13.26
C ARG A 222 -1.88 19.46 12.95
N THR A 223 -2.29 19.27 11.71
CA THR A 223 -3.08 18.10 11.30
C THR A 223 -2.37 17.39 10.16
N LEU A 224 -2.29 16.06 10.28
CA LEU A 224 -1.75 15.19 9.27
C LEU A 224 -2.89 14.39 8.64
N ASP A 225 -3.01 14.48 7.31
CA ASP A 225 -3.78 13.52 6.54
C ASP A 225 -2.82 12.49 5.99
N CYS A 226 -3.14 11.21 6.08
CA CYS A 226 -2.30 10.17 5.50
C CYS A 226 -3.16 9.12 4.81
N VAL A 227 -2.81 8.83 3.57
CA VAL A 227 -3.34 7.68 2.84
C VAL A 227 -2.40 6.51 3.09
N ILE A 228 -2.97 5.41 3.57
CA ILE A 228 -2.26 4.18 3.86
C ILE A 228 -2.89 3.11 2.98
N ASN A 229 -2.07 2.56 2.08
CA ASN A 229 -2.40 1.40 1.27
C ASN A 229 -1.50 0.25 1.72
N ALA A 230 -2.06 -0.88 2.10
CA ALA A 230 -1.28 -2.03 2.53
C ALA A 230 -1.86 -3.33 1.95
N ASN A 231 -0.98 -4.14 1.40
CA ASN A 231 -1.26 -5.44 0.83
C ASN A 231 -0.38 -6.47 1.52
N ILE A 232 -0.98 -7.52 2.05
CA ILE A 232 -0.27 -8.66 2.63
C ILE A 232 -0.75 -9.91 1.92
N ASP A 233 0.18 -10.69 1.39
CA ASP A 233 -0.09 -11.93 0.68
C ASP A 233 0.78 -13.06 1.26
N GLN A 234 0.18 -14.20 1.57
CA GLN A 234 0.90 -15.36 2.10
C GLN A 234 0.28 -16.66 1.57
N VAL A 235 1.12 -17.65 1.24
CA VAL A 235 0.63 -19.00 0.93
C VAL A 235 0.43 -19.74 2.25
N ASP A 236 -0.82 -20.05 2.57
CA ASP A 236 -1.21 -20.83 3.74
C ASP A 236 -0.69 -22.27 3.61
N LYS A 237 -0.93 -22.89 2.44
CA LYS A 237 -0.40 -24.21 2.08
C LYS A 237 -0.41 -24.43 0.57
N PHE A 238 0.42 -25.38 0.13
CA PHE A 238 0.29 -25.98 -1.19
C PHE A 238 -0.51 -27.27 -1.06
N VAL A 239 -1.61 -27.37 -1.80
CA VAL A 239 -2.46 -28.56 -1.84
C VAL A 239 -1.93 -29.47 -2.94
N PRO A 240 -1.41 -30.66 -2.60
CA PRO A 240 -0.94 -31.59 -3.62
C PRO A 240 -2.12 -32.15 -4.41
N VAL A 241 -1.98 -32.22 -5.72
CA VAL A 241 -2.90 -32.91 -6.63
C VAL A 241 -2.11 -33.98 -7.36
N GLU A 242 -2.48 -35.23 -7.09
CA GLU A 242 -1.89 -36.38 -7.75
C GLU A 242 -2.40 -36.46 -9.21
N LEU A 243 -1.48 -36.70 -10.14
CA LEU A 243 -1.73 -36.86 -11.56
C LEU A 243 -1.31 -38.27 -12.00
N ASP A 244 -2.21 -38.93 -12.70
CA ASP A 244 -1.97 -40.19 -13.40
C ASP A 244 -1.71 -39.88 -14.88
N LEU A 245 -0.45 -39.85 -15.29
CA LEU A 245 -0.05 -39.49 -16.65
C LEU A 245 0.22 -40.74 -17.53
N PRO A 246 -0.24 -40.77 -18.78
CA PRO A 246 -0.11 -41.95 -19.64
C PRO A 246 1.32 -42.16 -20.14
N LEU A 247 1.83 -43.38 -20.03
CA LEU A 247 3.10 -43.78 -20.66
C LEU A 247 2.85 -44.52 -21.98
N PRO A 248 3.81 -44.47 -22.95
CA PRO A 248 3.67 -45.15 -24.25
C PRO A 248 3.46 -46.67 -24.15
N ASN A 249 3.83 -47.29 -23.03
CA ASN A 249 3.68 -48.72 -22.77
C ASN A 249 2.35 -49.09 -22.07
N ASN A 250 1.35 -48.20 -22.10
CA ASN A 250 0.06 -48.37 -21.43
C ASN A 250 0.16 -48.50 -19.89
N GLN A 251 1.29 -48.09 -19.30
CA GLN A 251 1.44 -47.88 -17.86
C GLN A 251 1.14 -46.42 -17.51
N VAL A 252 1.02 -46.15 -16.21
CA VAL A 252 0.74 -44.81 -15.69
C VAL A 252 1.95 -44.31 -14.91
N HIS A 253 2.38 -43.09 -15.20
CA HIS A 253 3.35 -42.35 -14.40
C HIS A 253 2.60 -41.49 -13.38
N ARG A 254 2.77 -41.79 -12.10
CA ARG A 254 2.23 -40.99 -11.01
C ARG A 254 3.17 -39.85 -10.67
N THR A 255 2.65 -38.64 -10.71
CA THR A 255 3.35 -37.44 -10.28
C THR A 255 2.39 -36.52 -9.54
N LYS A 256 2.91 -35.44 -8.97
CA LYS A 256 2.11 -34.46 -8.23
C LYS A 256 2.36 -33.06 -8.75
N ILE A 257 1.30 -32.27 -8.79
CA ILE A 257 1.36 -30.81 -8.89
C ILE A 257 0.87 -30.21 -7.58
N GLU A 258 1.12 -28.92 -7.41
CA GLU A 258 0.78 -28.19 -6.20
C GLU A 258 -0.12 -27.01 -6.55
N VAL A 259 -1.29 -26.95 -5.90
CA VAL A 259 -2.21 -25.81 -6.03
C VAL A 259 -2.05 -24.92 -4.80
N PRO A 260 -1.64 -23.65 -4.95
CA PRO A 260 -1.44 -22.73 -3.84
C PRO A 260 -2.77 -22.29 -3.22
N GLN A 261 -2.88 -22.36 -1.90
CA GLN A 261 -3.94 -21.70 -1.14
C GLN A 261 -3.39 -20.40 -0.54
N LEU A 262 -3.95 -19.28 -0.98
CA LEU A 262 -3.52 -17.94 -0.58
C LEU A 262 -4.40 -17.38 0.55
N VAL A 263 -3.77 -16.64 1.44
CA VAL A 263 -4.43 -15.75 2.40
C VAL A 263 -3.93 -14.34 2.12
N SER A 264 -4.87 -13.42 1.97
CA SER A 264 -4.54 -12.05 1.61
C SER A 264 -5.32 -11.05 2.43
N TRP A 265 -4.67 -9.95 2.82
CA TRP A 265 -5.28 -8.84 3.52
C TRP A 265 -4.96 -7.53 2.80
N ARG A 266 -5.94 -6.63 2.77
CA ARG A 266 -5.88 -5.36 2.02
C ARG A 266 -6.41 -4.25 2.90
N LEU A 267 -5.73 -3.12 2.85
CA LEU A 267 -6.13 -1.85 3.45
C LEU A 267 -5.92 -0.77 2.41
N HIS A 268 -6.94 0.05 2.22
CA HIS A 268 -6.78 1.29 1.47
C HIS A 268 -7.68 2.33 2.13
N GLU A 269 -7.09 3.12 3.01
CA GLU A 269 -7.85 4.06 3.82
C GLU A 269 -7.07 5.35 4.08
N ARG A 270 -7.82 6.42 4.28
CA ARG A 270 -7.30 7.73 4.62
C ARG A 270 -7.61 8.02 6.08
N PHE A 271 -6.58 8.41 6.81
CA PHE A 271 -6.68 8.84 8.21
C PHE A 271 -6.34 10.32 8.31
N ARG A 272 -7.02 11.02 9.22
CA ARG A 272 -6.74 12.42 9.58
C ARG A 272 -6.61 12.51 11.08
N TRP A 273 -5.49 13.04 11.58
CA TRP A 273 -5.26 13.16 13.02
C TRP A 273 -4.28 14.30 13.36
N PRO A 274 -4.22 14.75 14.62
CA PRO A 274 -3.24 15.75 15.07
C PRO A 274 -1.80 15.25 14.90
N SER A 275 -0.91 16.10 14.41
CA SER A 275 0.49 15.74 14.10
C SER A 275 1.35 15.42 15.34
N ASP A 276 0.88 15.77 16.53
CA ASP A 276 1.49 15.43 17.82
C ASP A 276 1.03 14.08 18.39
N MET A 277 0.07 13.41 17.73
CA MET A 277 -0.42 12.09 18.12
C MET A 277 0.13 10.97 17.25
N VAL A 278 0.01 9.74 17.75
CA VAL A 278 0.38 8.50 17.07
C VAL A 278 -0.89 7.77 16.65
N LEU A 279 -0.95 7.40 15.37
CA LEU A 279 -2.00 6.52 14.86
C LEU A 279 -1.56 5.06 15.05
N LEU A 280 -2.38 4.28 15.76
CA LEU A 280 -2.23 2.85 15.90
C LEU A 280 -3.31 2.14 15.10
N LEU A 281 -2.90 1.33 14.13
CA LEU A 281 -3.78 0.44 13.39
C LEU A 281 -3.58 -0.99 13.87
N SER A 282 -4.69 -1.70 14.08
CA SER A 282 -4.71 -3.15 14.12
C SER A 282 -5.38 -3.68 12.86
N CYS A 283 -4.62 -4.44 12.10
CA CYS A 283 -5.03 -5.07 10.84
C CYS A 283 -5.80 -6.39 11.06
N GLY A 284 -6.07 -6.73 12.33
CA GLY A 284 -6.64 -8.01 12.73
C GLY A 284 -5.63 -9.15 12.67
N VAL A 285 -6.14 -10.36 12.90
CA VAL A 285 -5.35 -11.60 12.90
C VAL A 285 -5.06 -12.00 11.46
N VAL A 286 -3.87 -11.61 10.99
CA VAL A 286 -3.36 -11.92 9.66
C VAL A 286 -2.35 -13.08 9.71
N ALA A 287 -2.03 -13.62 8.55
CA ALA A 287 -0.95 -14.58 8.46
C ALA A 287 0.40 -13.86 8.72
N SER A 288 1.25 -14.46 9.56
CA SER A 288 2.53 -13.89 9.97
C SER A 288 3.63 -14.42 9.05
N PRO A 289 4.34 -13.54 8.30
CA PRO A 289 5.32 -13.96 7.31
C PRO A 289 6.59 -14.58 7.91
N GLU A 290 6.86 -14.38 9.20
CA GLU A 290 8.16 -14.72 9.82
C GLU A 290 8.13 -15.92 10.77
N ARG A 291 6.99 -16.58 11.01
CA ARG A 291 6.96 -17.66 12.02
C ARG A 291 7.40 -19.00 11.39
N PRO A 292 8.54 -19.60 11.82
CA PRO A 292 8.90 -20.94 11.37
C PRO A 292 7.79 -21.92 11.78
N GLN A 293 7.37 -22.77 10.84
CA GLN A 293 6.51 -23.91 11.15
C GLN A 293 7.20 -24.74 12.23
N SER A 294 6.55 -24.95 13.37
CA SER A 294 7.07 -25.81 14.43
C SER A 294 7.23 -27.23 13.88
N SER A 295 8.46 -27.75 13.87
CA SER A 295 8.82 -29.06 13.33
C SER A 295 8.37 -30.26 14.17
N LEU A 296 7.55 -30.05 15.22
CA LEU A 296 7.14 -31.08 16.17
C LEU A 296 5.61 -31.19 16.24
N PRO A 297 5.01 -32.24 15.64
CA PRO A 297 3.56 -32.41 15.54
C PRO A 297 2.87 -32.80 16.87
N LEU A 298 3.63 -33.16 17.92
CA LEU A 298 3.06 -33.70 19.16
C LEU A 298 2.69 -32.65 20.22
N PHE A 299 3.16 -31.40 20.09
CA PHE A 299 2.89 -30.30 21.03
C PHE A 299 2.15 -29.14 20.38
N ASN A 300 1.17 -29.45 19.52
CA ASN A 300 0.37 -28.43 18.86
C ASN A 300 -0.67 -27.82 19.83
N LEU A 301 -0.20 -26.95 20.72
CA LEU A 301 -0.97 -26.11 21.65
C LEU A 301 -1.86 -25.07 20.92
N SER A 302 -1.90 -25.08 19.59
CA SER A 302 -2.79 -24.24 18.77
C SER A 302 -4.27 -24.54 19.02
N SER A 303 -4.61 -25.75 19.47
CA SER A 303 -6.00 -26.12 19.81
C SER A 303 -6.47 -25.57 21.16
N ILE A 304 -5.54 -25.23 22.07
CA ILE A 304 -5.86 -24.78 23.45
C ILE A 304 -5.83 -23.25 23.56
N THR A 305 -5.06 -22.57 22.72
CA THR A 305 -4.91 -21.10 22.74
C THR A 305 -5.77 -20.36 21.71
N GLY A 306 -6.51 -21.08 20.85
CA GLY A 306 -7.33 -20.50 19.78
C GLY A 306 -6.52 -19.78 18.68
N THR A 307 -5.19 -19.85 18.72
CA THR A 307 -4.31 -19.26 17.71
C THR A 307 -3.91 -20.36 16.71
N THR A 308 -4.36 -20.23 15.46
CA THR A 308 -3.89 -21.07 14.36
C THR A 308 -2.40 -20.82 14.16
N ALA A 309 -1.61 -21.90 14.05
CA ALA A 309 -0.18 -21.80 13.79
C ALA A 309 0.08 -20.89 12.58
N GLY A 310 0.93 -19.88 12.75
CA GLY A 310 1.23 -18.90 11.70
C GLY A 310 0.31 -17.68 11.63
N ARG A 311 -0.68 -17.51 12.52
CA ARG A 311 -1.48 -16.26 12.59
C ARG A 311 -1.09 -15.38 13.77
N ALA A 312 -1.18 -14.07 13.57
CA ALA A 312 -0.91 -13.04 14.57
C ALA A 312 -1.68 -11.76 14.25
N ASP A 313 -2.04 -11.00 15.28
CA ASP A 313 -2.59 -9.66 15.14
C ASP A 313 -1.50 -8.69 14.68
N ALA A 314 -1.66 -8.11 13.48
CA ALA A 314 -0.68 -7.17 12.93
C ALA A 314 -1.00 -5.75 13.37
N LEU A 315 -0.03 -5.10 14.00
CA LEU A 315 -0.12 -3.74 14.52
C LEU A 315 0.80 -2.81 13.76
N MET A 316 0.32 -1.63 13.41
CA MET A 316 1.08 -0.61 12.73
C MET A 316 0.98 0.71 13.50
N PHE A 317 2.11 1.20 13.97
CA PHE A 317 2.23 2.53 14.58
C PHE A 317 2.75 3.49 13.51
N VAL A 318 2.06 4.62 13.36
CA VAL A 318 2.39 5.68 12.42
C VAL A 318 2.53 6.97 13.21
N GLU A 319 3.74 7.52 13.24
CA GLU A 319 4.07 8.72 14.00
C GLU A 319 4.74 9.76 13.10
N PHE A 320 4.30 11.02 13.23
CA PHE A 320 5.02 12.16 12.68
C PHE A 320 6.10 12.63 13.67
N ARG A 321 7.36 12.55 13.24
CA ARG A 321 8.54 12.91 14.03
C ARG A 321 9.00 14.36 13.83
N GLY A 322 8.35 15.10 12.93
CA GLY A 322 8.72 16.48 12.60
C GLY A 322 9.51 16.58 11.30
N ARG A 323 10.21 17.70 11.13
CA ARG A 323 11.04 17.96 9.95
C ARG A 323 12.31 17.13 9.99
N ALA A 324 12.84 16.77 8.83
CA ALA A 324 14.09 16.04 8.72
C ALA A 324 15.27 16.84 9.28
N SER A 325 15.25 18.16 9.11
CA SER A 325 16.22 19.11 9.68
C SER A 325 16.32 18.99 11.20
N ASP A 326 15.18 18.93 11.89
CA ASP A 326 15.10 18.83 13.36
C ASP A 326 15.58 17.47 13.88
N ASN A 327 15.39 16.40 13.10
CA ASN A 327 15.72 15.02 13.47
C ASN A 327 17.18 14.61 13.16
N LEU A 328 17.96 15.43 12.43
CA LEU A 328 19.37 15.15 12.10
C LEU A 328 20.32 15.13 13.31
N THR A 329 19.85 15.47 14.51
CA THR A 329 20.65 15.42 15.74
C THR A 329 20.59 14.09 16.49
N THR A 330 19.72 13.14 16.10
CA THR A 330 19.43 11.96 16.97
C THR A 330 19.35 10.59 16.30
N THR A 331 19.64 10.38 15.00
CA THR A 331 19.63 9.00 14.44
C THR A 331 20.66 8.76 13.33
N PRO A 332 21.47 7.68 13.39
CA PRO A 332 22.45 7.35 12.36
C PRO A 332 21.77 6.95 11.04
N LEU A 333 22.31 7.41 9.90
CA LEU A 333 21.87 7.02 8.56
C LEU A 333 21.93 5.50 8.39
N VAL A 334 20.76 4.87 8.23
CA VAL A 334 20.68 3.49 7.71
C VAL A 334 20.90 3.56 6.18
N PRO A 335 21.76 2.72 5.59
CA PRO A 335 22.01 2.73 4.15
C PRO A 335 20.73 2.39 3.38
N GLN A 336 20.41 3.20 2.37
CA GLN A 336 19.44 2.82 1.35
C GLN A 336 19.92 1.54 0.66
N ILE A 337 19.22 0.43 0.89
CA ILE A 337 19.42 -0.80 0.12
C ILE A 337 18.86 -0.51 -1.28
N GLY A 338 19.75 -0.24 -2.23
CA GLY A 338 19.39 -0.05 -3.62
C GLY A 338 18.75 -1.31 -4.18
N SER A 339 17.45 -1.25 -4.48
CA SER A 339 16.75 -2.25 -5.28
C SER A 339 17.17 -2.13 -6.74
N ARG A 340 18.36 -2.66 -7.08
CA ARG A 340 18.69 -2.95 -8.48
C ARG A 340 18.00 -4.26 -8.87
N VAL A 341 16.73 -4.17 -9.25
CA VAL A 341 16.12 -5.20 -10.09
C VAL A 341 16.64 -4.99 -11.51
N SER A 342 17.72 -5.70 -11.85
CA SER A 342 18.14 -5.83 -13.24
C SER A 342 17.20 -6.84 -13.89
N ALA A 343 16.20 -6.35 -14.62
CA ALA A 343 15.42 -7.20 -15.50
C ALA A 343 16.34 -7.68 -16.65
N PRO A 344 16.46 -8.99 -16.93
CA PRO A 344 17.11 -9.43 -18.14
C PRO A 344 16.22 -9.08 -19.32
N ASN A 345 16.64 -8.05 -20.03
CA ASN A 345 16.19 -7.67 -21.35
C ASN A 345 16.36 -8.90 -22.28
N ARG A 346 15.27 -9.58 -22.63
CA ARG A 346 15.23 -10.52 -23.76
C ARG A 346 14.30 -9.95 -24.81
N GLY A 347 14.91 -9.45 -25.88
CA GLY A 347 14.22 -9.02 -27.07
C GLY A 347 13.66 -10.19 -27.89
N ARG A 348 12.58 -9.84 -28.62
CA ARG A 348 12.06 -10.36 -29.91
C ARG A 348 11.98 -11.88 -30.12
N TYR A 349 10.75 -12.37 -30.30
CA TYR A 349 10.06 -12.39 -31.61
C TYR A 349 8.59 -12.02 -31.44
#